data_AF-X1NA60-F1
#
_entry.id   AF-X1NA60-F1
#
_cell.length_a   1.000
_cell.length_b   1.000
_cell.length_c   1.000
_cell.angle_alpha   90.00
_cell.angle_beta   90.00
_cell.angle_gamma   90.00
#
_symmetry.space_group_name_H-M   'P 1'
#
loop_
_entity.id
_entity.type
_entity.pdbx_description
1 polymer ?
#
loop_
_entity_poly.entity_id
_entity_poly.type
_entity_poly.pdbx_seq_one_letter_code
_entity_poly.pdbx_strand_id
1 'polypeptide(L)' 'MTDKEKECAELVEKSKEVVREVFKKFKVDDLAITWTGGKDSTLTLWIIRQVCLEDGVKLPKVMTIDEYDSFAEIH' A
#
# COMPACT_ATOMS: atom_id res chain seq x y z
N MET A 1 -11.67 0.35 22.22
CA MET A 1 -11.31 -0.47 21.05
C MET A 1 -11.81 -1.89 21.27
N THR A 2 -12.53 -2.43 20.29
CA THR A 2 -12.89 -3.85 20.21
C THR A 2 -11.63 -4.70 20.03
N ASP A 3 -11.71 -6.00 20.31
CA ASP A 3 -10.57 -6.90 20.10
C ASP A 3 -10.17 -6.97 18.63
N LYS A 4 -11.14 -6.84 17.71
CA LYS A 4 -10.88 -6.78 16.27
C LYS A 4 -10.11 -5.52 15.87
N GLU A 5 -10.44 -4.37 16.45
CA GLU A 5 -9.70 -3.12 16.20
C GLU A 5 -8.25 -3.21 16.66
N LYS A 6 -7.98 -3.88 17.78
CA LYS A 6 -6.61 -4.11 18.28
C LYS A 6 -5.83 -5.02 17.33
N GLU A 7 -6.42 -6.15 16.95
CA GLU A 7 -5.84 -7.08 15.98
C GLU A 7 -5.51 -6.39 14.66
N CYS A 8 -6.43 -5.58 14.13
CA CYS A 8 -6.19 -4.80 12.90
C CYS A 8 -5.04 -3.81 13.08
N ALA A 9 -4.95 -3.11 14.21
CA ALA A 9 -3.86 -2.18 14.48
C ALA A 9 -2.49 -2.88 14.49
N GLU A 10 -2.39 -4.05 15.13
CA GLU A 10 -1.17 -4.86 15.15
C GLU A 10 -0.77 -5.32 13.74
N LEU A 11 -1.75 -5.76 12.93
CA LEU A 11 -1.50 -6.17 11.54
C LEU A 11 -1.07 -5.00 10.65
N VAL A 12 -1.61 -3.80 10.88
CA VAL A 12 -1.17 -2.59 10.17
C VAL A 12 0.28 -2.28 10.48
N GLU A 13 0.68 -2.28 11.76
CA GLU A 13 2.08 -2.01 12.13
C GLU A 13 3.04 -3.06 11.57
N LYS A 14 2.67 -4.35 11.64
CA LYS A 14 3.45 -5.42 11.01
C LYS A 14 3.57 -5.24 9.49
N SER A 15 2.51 -4.78 8.83
CA SER A 15 2.53 -4.52 7.39
C SER A 15 3.46 -3.34 7.05
N LYS A 16 3.49 -2.30 7.88
CA LYS A 16 4.44 -1.18 7.73
C LYS A 16 5.89 -1.64 7.86
N GLU A 17 6.20 -2.57 8.77
CA GLU A 17 7.54 -3.15 8.90
C GLU A 17 8.00 -3.80 7.59
N VAL A 18 7.14 -4.61 6.96
CA VAL A 18 7.43 -5.24 5.67
C VAL A 18 7.71 -4.19 4.58
N VAL A 19 6.93 -3.11 4.52
CA VAL A 19 7.17 -2.02 3.56
C VAL A 19 8.53 -1.36 3.80
N ARG A 20 8.89 -1.09 5.06
CA ARG A 20 10.19 -0.53 5.42
C ARG A 20 11.35 -1.45 5.04
N GLU A 21 11.19 -2.76 5.18
CA GLU A 21 12.20 -3.71 4.71
C GLU A 21 12.43 -3.65 3.20
N VAL A 22 11.36 -3.48 2.41
CA VAL A 22 11.46 -3.33 0.95
C VAL A 22 12.20 -2.03 0.60
N PHE A 23 11.89 -0.91 1.25
CA PHE A 23 12.57 0.38 1.01
C PHE A 23 14.04 0.38 1.43
N LYS A 24 14.45 -0.50 2.35
CA LYS A 24 15.88 -0.73 2.68
C LYS A 24 16.60 -1.55 1.60
N LYS A 25 15.89 -2.43 0.91
CA LYS A 25 16.44 -3.37 -0.09
C LYS A 25 16.49 -2.77 -1.50
N PHE A 26 15.54 -1.90 -1.85
CA PHE A 26 15.37 -1.37 -3.20
C PHE A 26 15.24 0.15 -3.19
N LYS A 27 15.74 0.78 -4.26
CA LYS A 27 15.55 2.22 -4.44
C LYS A 27 14.09 2.50 -4.72
N VAL A 28 13.54 3.49 -4.03
CA VAL A 28 12.13 3.90 -4.15
C VAL A 28 11.74 4.27 -5.58
N ASP A 29 12.64 4.91 -6.33
CA ASP A 29 12.39 5.29 -7.73
C ASP A 29 12.31 4.09 -8.70
N ASP A 30 12.81 2.92 -8.29
CA ASP A 30 12.74 1.65 -9.03
C ASP A 30 11.54 0.80 -8.61
N LEU A 31 10.73 1.26 -7.65
CA LEU A 31 9.54 0.57 -7.16
C LEU A 31 8.26 1.08 -7.83
N ALA A 32 7.30 0.18 -8.01
CA ALA A 32 5.93 0.49 -8.39
C ALA A 32 4.94 -0.25 -7.49
N ILE A 33 3.79 0.38 -7.25
CA ILE A 33 2.66 -0.17 -6.50
C ILE A 33 1.57 -0.49 -7.51
N THR A 34 1.22 -1.76 -7.63
CA THR A 34 0.06 -2.18 -8.43
C THR A 34 -1.22 -1.92 -7.64
N TRP A 35 -2.12 -1.15 -8.21
CA TRP A 35 -3.42 -0.82 -7.63
C TRP A 35 -4.52 -1.19 -8.61
N THR A 36 -5.63 -1.74 -8.10
CA THR A 36 -6.73 -2.28 -8.91
C THR A 36 -8.08 -1.65 -8.62
N GLY A 37 -8.14 -0.64 -7.74
CA GLY A 37 -9.40 -0.11 -7.21
C GLY A 37 -10.07 -1.01 -6.15
N GLY A 38 -9.62 -2.26 -5.98
CA GLY A 38 -10.14 -3.16 -4.97
C GLY A 38 -9.76 -2.78 -3.54
N LYS A 39 -10.51 -3.29 -2.55
CA LYS A 39 -10.27 -3.01 -1.12
C LYS A 39 -8.86 -3.38 -0.66
N ASP A 40 -8.32 -4.50 -1.15
CA ASP A 40 -7.05 -5.05 -0.69
C ASP A 40 -5.86 -4.24 -1.22
N SER A 41 -5.89 -3.87 -2.51
CA SER A 41 -4.86 -3.02 -3.12
C SER A 41 -4.96 -1.57 -2.62
N THR A 42 -6.17 -1.09 -2.31
CA THR A 42 -6.39 0.23 -1.70
C THR A 42 -5.86 0.29 -0.27
N LEU A 43 -6.11 -0.74 0.55
CA LEU A 43 -5.54 -0.83 1.90
C LEU A 43 -4.01 -0.90 1.85
N THR A 44 -3.46 -1.70 0.94
CA THR A 44 -2.01 -1.82 0.73
C THR A 44 -1.39 -0.47 0.34
N LEU A 45 -1.99 0.25 -0.62
CA LEU A 45 -1.55 1.59 -0.99
C LEU A 45 -1.61 2.56 0.20
N TRP A 46 -2.67 2.50 1.00
CA TRP A 46 -2.80 3.32 2.20
C TRP A 46 -1.68 3.04 3.21
N ILE A 47 -1.37 1.77 3.49
CA ILE A 47 -0.28 1.36 4.40
C ILE A 47 1.07 1.89 3.90
N ILE A 48 1.38 1.70 2.62
CA ILE A 48 2.63 2.18 2.01
C ILE A 48 2.71 3.71 2.11
N ARG A 49 1.61 4.42 1.85
CA ARG A 49 1.53 5.87 1.99
C ARG A 49 1.78 6.32 3.45
N GLN A 50 1.29 5.60 4.45
CA GLN A 50 1.58 5.93 5.86
C GLN A 50 3.08 5.83 6.14
N VAL A 51 3.75 4.75 5.71
CA VAL A 51 5.20 4.61 5.87
C VAL A 51 5.96 5.74 5.18
N CYS A 52 5.56 6.10 3.95
CA CYS A 52 6.16 7.22 3.23
C CYS A 52 6.03 8.55 4.00
N LEU A 53 4.87 8.82 4.59
CA LEU A 53 4.64 10.04 5.38
C LEU A 53 5.40 10.03 6.71
N GLU A 54 5.41 8.90 7.41
CA GLU A 54 6.09 8.73 8.71
C GLU A 54 7.61 8.84 8.57
N ASP A 55 8.17 8.24 7.53
CA ASP A 55 9.62 8.12 7.35
C ASP A 55 10.19 9.21 6.41
N GLY A 56 9.36 10.11 5.89
CA GLY A 56 9.78 11.18 4.98
C GLY A 56 10.26 10.68 3.62
N VAL A 57 9.76 9.52 3.18
CA VAL A 57 10.12 8.86 1.92
C VAL A 57 9.12 9.22 0.84
N LYS A 58 9.59 9.45 -0.40
CA LYS A 58 8.71 9.68 -1.56
C LYS A 58 7.82 8.45 -1.82
N LEU A 59 6.56 8.68 -2.18
CA LEU A 59 5.68 7.58 -2.59
C LEU A 59 6.18 6.99 -3.94
N PRO A 60 6.35 5.66 -4.05
CA PRO A 60 6.64 5.01 -5.33
C PRO A 60 5.55 5.28 -6.37
N LYS A 61 5.84 4.98 -7.65
CA LYS A 61 4.83 5.10 -8.72
C LYS A 61 3.66 4.15 -8.43
N VAL A 62 2.43 4.63 -8.59
CA VAL A 62 1.23 3.79 -8.53
C VAL A 62 0.78 3.51 -9.96
N MET A 63 0.48 2.25 -10.27
CA MET A 63 0.02 1.84 -11.59
C MET A 63 -1.14 0.86 -11.49
N THR A 64 -2.02 0.94 -12.48
CA THR A 64 -3.09 -0.03 -12.73
C THR A 64 -2.78 -0.73 -14.05
N ILE A 65 -3.09 -2.03 -14.14
CA ILE A 65 -3.04 -2.77 -15.40
C ILE A 65 -4.48 -2.80 -15.91
N ASP A 66 -4.71 -2.21 -17.07
CA ASP A 66 -6.01 -2.22 -17.72
C ASP A 66 -6.17 -3.48 -18.58
N GLU A 67 -7.26 -4.21 -18.34
CA GLU A 67 -7.62 -5.44 -19.05
C GLU A 67 -8.79 -5.22 -20.03
N TYR A 68 -9.27 -3.98 -20.17
CA TYR A 68 -10.42 -3.60 -21.03
C TYR A 68 -11.78 -4.24 -20.65
N ASP A 69 -11.85 -4.98 -19.53
CA ASP A 69 -13.08 -5.58 -18.98
C ASP A 69 -13.30 -5.17 -17.51
N SER A 70 -13.05 -3.91 -17.21
CA SER A 70 -13.22 -3.35 -15.86
C SER A 70 -14.56 -2.63 -15.71
N PHE A 71 -15.06 -2.58 -14.48
CA PHE A 71 -16.26 -1.81 -14.13
C PHE A 71 -16.03 -0.31 -14.35
N ALA A 72 -17.06 0.38 -14.86
CA ALA A 72 -17.00 1.83 -15.09
C ALA A 72 -16.82 2.62 -13.79
N GLU A 73 -17.22 2.07 -12.64
CA GLU A 73 -17.04 2.70 -11.33
C GLU A 73 -15.59 2.63 -10.79
N ILE A 74 -14.72 1.83 -11.42
CA ILE A 74 -13.32 1.63 -11.00
C ILE A 74 -12.34 2.48 -11.85
N HIS A 75 -12.78 3.00 -13.01
CA HIS A 75 -12.00 3.82 -13.95
C HIS A 75 -12.47 5.25 -14.06
#